data_AF-A0A7V1E857-F1
#
_entry.id   AF-A0A7V1E857-F1
#
_cell.length_a   1.000
_cell.length_b   1.000
_cell.length_c   1.000
_cell.angle_alpha   90.00
_cell.angle_beta   90.00
_cell.angle_gamma   90.00
#
_symmetry.space_group_name_H-M   'P 1'
#
loop_
_entity.id
_entity.type
_entity.pdbx_description
1 polymer ?
#
loop_
_entity_poly.entity_id
_entity_poly.type
_entity_poly.pdbx_seq_one_letter_code
_entity_poly.pdbx_strand_id
1 'polypeptide(L)'
;MYEEIAGNKRRSWFLILTFVLLVGALGWVFGELTSFGYFGLILALIVGGGMALASYYKSDSLVLRMSSAHLAGKEKYPYLHNAVEGLALAGGIPRPKLYVIDDTAPNAFATGRDPEHASIAVTTGLLEKMDRLELEGVIAHEMSHIRNYDIKLMTLTVVMLSLIHI
;
A
#
# COMPACT_ATOMS: atom_id res chain seq x y z
N MET A 1 2.49 -17.29 -11.95
CA MET A 1 1.52 -16.20 -12.21
C MET A 1 0.12 -16.44 -11.61
N TYR A 2 -0.78 -17.28 -12.17
CA TYR A 2 -2.14 -17.44 -11.58
C TYR A 2 -2.13 -18.06 -10.15
N GLU A 3 -1.22 -18.98 -9.86
CA GLU A 3 -1.06 -19.56 -8.51
C GLU A 3 -0.50 -18.55 -7.49
N GLU A 4 0.36 -17.63 -7.91
CA GLU A 4 0.96 -16.60 -7.05
C GLU A 4 -0.07 -15.51 -6.69
N ILE A 5 -0.91 -15.10 -7.65
CA ILE A 5 -2.03 -14.17 -7.41
C ILE A 5 -3.02 -14.77 -6.39
N ALA A 6 -3.34 -16.07 -6.54
CA ALA A 6 -4.22 -16.76 -5.59
C ALA A 6 -3.58 -16.92 -4.21
N GLY A 7 -2.26 -17.15 -4.16
CA GLY A 7 -1.47 -17.21 -2.93
C GLY A 7 -1.48 -15.89 -2.17
N ASN A 8 -1.20 -14.77 -2.85
CA ASN A 8 -1.16 -13.45 -2.22
C ASN A 8 -2.55 -12.97 -1.78
N LYS A 9 -3.60 -13.27 -2.56
CA LYS A 9 -4.98 -13.01 -2.11
C LYS A 9 -5.33 -13.78 -0.83
N ARG A 10 -4.89 -15.03 -0.71
CA ARG A 10 -5.11 -15.88 0.48
C ARG A 10 -4.31 -15.36 1.69
N ARG A 11 -3.05 -14.94 1.47
CA ARG A 11 -2.21 -14.32 2.51
C ARG A 11 -2.77 -12.99 3.00
N SER A 12 -3.28 -12.13 2.11
CA SER A 12 -3.96 -10.89 2.51
C SER A 12 -5.20 -11.17 3.37
N TRP A 13 -6.01 -12.17 2.99
CA TRP A 13 -7.15 -12.59 3.81
C TRP A 13 -6.72 -13.16 5.16
N PHE A 14 -5.66 -13.96 5.19
CA PHE A 14 -5.09 -14.50 6.43
C PHE A 14 -4.59 -13.40 7.37
N LEU A 15 -3.91 -12.37 6.84
CA LEU A 15 -3.48 -11.18 7.60
C LEU A 15 -4.67 -10.42 8.19
N ILE A 16 -5.70 -10.14 7.38
CA ILE A 16 -6.92 -9.46 7.83
C ILE A 16 -7.60 -10.26 8.93
N LEU A 17 -7.77 -11.58 8.74
CA LEU A 17 -8.42 -12.45 9.71
C LEU A 17 -7.64 -12.51 11.03
N THR A 18 -6.31 -12.63 10.96
CA THR A 18 -5.43 -12.64 12.13
C THR A 18 -5.51 -11.32 12.90
N PHE A 19 -5.51 -10.18 12.19
CA PHE A 19 -5.65 -8.86 12.82
C PHE A 19 -7.00 -8.69 13.51
N VAL A 20 -8.10 -9.10 12.86
CA VAL A 20 -9.45 -9.05 13.45
C VAL A 20 -9.53 -9.94 14.70
N LEU A 21 -8.94 -11.13 14.68
CA LEU A 21 -8.87 -12.01 15.85
C LEU A 21 -8.08 -11.38 16.99
N LEU A 22 -6.95 -10.75 16.70
CA LEU A 22 -6.10 -10.10 17.70
C LEU A 22 -6.81 -8.91 18.36
N VAL A 23 -7.41 -8.03 17.56
CA VAL A 23 -8.21 -6.90 18.06
C VAL A 23 -9.42 -7.39 18.85
N GLY A 24 -10.09 -8.45 18.39
CA GLY A 24 -11.20 -9.08 19.11
C GLY A 24 -10.78 -9.66 20.47
N ALA A 25 -9.63 -10.34 20.53
CA ALA A 25 -9.09 -10.88 21.77
C ALA A 25 -8.70 -9.77 22.76
N LEU A 26 -8.05 -8.71 22.29
CA LEU A 26 -7.75 -7.53 23.12
C LEU A 26 -9.03 -6.85 23.63
N GLY A 27 -10.03 -6.70 22.76
CA GLY A 27 -11.33 -6.15 23.13
C GLY A 27 -12.08 -6.99 24.17
N TRP A 28 -12.00 -8.32 24.06
CA TRP A 28 -12.57 -9.24 25.05
C TRP A 28 -11.87 -9.13 26.40
N VAL A 29 -10.53 -9.17 26.43
CA VAL A 29 -9.73 -9.01 27.66
C VAL A 29 -9.99 -7.64 28.31
N PHE A 30 -10.07 -6.58 27.51
CA PHE A 30 -10.36 -5.23 28.00
C PHE A 30 -11.80 -5.12 28.55
N GLY A 31 -12.77 -5.77 27.91
CA GLY A 31 -14.16 -5.84 28.37
C GLY A 31 -14.30 -6.52 29.74
N GLU A 32 -13.56 -7.61 29.97
CA GLU A 32 -13.48 -8.31 31.26
C GLU A 32 -12.76 -7.47 32.32
N LEU A 33 -11.63 -6.83 31.99
CA LEU A 33 -10.86 -6.02 32.95
C LEU A 33 -11.61 -4.77 33.43
N THR A 34 -12.39 -4.13 32.54
CA THR A 34 -13.01 -2.82 32.80
C THR A 34 -14.46 -2.96 33.30
N SER A 35 -14.96 -4.18 33.50
CA SER A 35 -16.37 -4.47 33.85
C SER A 35 -17.41 -3.94 32.85
N PHE A 36 -16.99 -3.61 31.62
CA PHE A 36 -17.85 -3.16 30.52
C PHE A 36 -18.58 -4.32 29.82
N GLY A 37 -18.20 -5.57 30.10
CA GLY A 37 -18.84 -6.77 29.59
C GLY A 37 -18.91 -6.80 28.06
N TYR A 38 -20.04 -7.25 27.50
CA TYR A 38 -20.26 -7.36 26.05
C TYR A 38 -20.19 -6.01 25.31
N PHE A 39 -20.35 -4.88 26.00
CA PHE A 39 -20.24 -3.56 25.37
C PHE A 39 -18.81 -3.27 24.90
N GLY A 40 -17.80 -3.68 25.68
CA GLY A 40 -16.39 -3.55 25.29
C GLY A 40 -16.05 -4.35 24.03
N LEU A 41 -16.62 -5.57 23.92
CA LEU A 41 -16.46 -6.43 22.75
C LEU A 41 -17.13 -5.83 21.51
N ILE A 42 -18.37 -5.33 21.63
CA ILE A 42 -19.11 -4.71 20.52
C ILE A 42 -18.37 -3.46 20.03
N LEU A 43 -17.92 -2.60 20.94
CA LEU A 43 -17.16 -1.40 20.60
C LEU A 43 -15.84 -1.77 19.90
N ALA A 44 -15.11 -2.76 20.41
CA ALA A 44 -13.88 -3.24 19.80
C ALA A 44 -14.09 -3.83 18.40
N LEU A 45 -15.20 -4.54 18.17
CA LEU A 45 -15.55 -5.05 16.84
C LEU A 45 -15.95 -3.94 15.86
N ILE A 46 -16.67 -2.92 16.33
CA ILE A 46 -17.02 -1.76 15.50
C ILE A 46 -15.77 -0.95 15.14
N VAL A 47 -14.93 -0.65 16.13
CA VAL A 47 -13.69 0.12 15.92
C VAL A 47 -12.70 -0.70 15.10
N GLY A 48 -12.48 -1.97 15.44
CA GLY A 48 -11.58 -2.87 14.73
C GLY A 48 -12.04 -3.17 13.31
N GLY A 49 -13.33 -3.43 13.11
CA GLY A 49 -13.93 -3.60 11.78
C GLY A 49 -13.86 -2.33 10.96
N GLY A 50 -14.14 -1.17 11.57
CA GLY A 50 -13.98 0.15 10.95
C GLY A 50 -12.54 0.43 10.54
N MET A 51 -11.57 0.13 11.40
CA MET A 51 -10.13 0.26 11.11
C MET A 51 -9.68 -0.71 10.02
N ALA A 52 -10.15 -1.95 10.02
CA ALA A 52 -9.82 -2.92 8.98
C ALA A 52 -10.36 -2.49 7.60
N LEU A 53 -11.61 -2.01 7.55
CA LEU A 53 -12.21 -1.45 6.34
C LEU A 53 -11.46 -0.18 5.90
N ALA A 54 -11.22 0.76 6.80
CA ALA A 54 -10.48 1.98 6.50
C ALA A 54 -9.07 1.65 5.98
N SER A 55 -8.37 0.72 6.61
CA SER A 55 -7.05 0.25 6.18
C SER A 55 -7.11 -0.40 4.81
N TYR A 56 -8.12 -1.20 4.51
CA TYR A 56 -8.28 -1.82 3.19
C TYR A 56 -8.50 -0.78 2.08
N TYR A 57 -9.41 0.17 2.32
CA TYR A 57 -9.85 1.16 1.31
C TYR A 57 -8.94 2.39 1.20
N LYS A 58 -8.20 2.75 2.25
CA LYS A 58 -7.29 3.91 2.29
C LYS A 58 -5.82 3.51 2.51
N SER A 59 -5.49 2.25 2.23
CA SER A 59 -4.15 1.69 2.42
C SER A 59 -3.08 2.48 1.68
N ASP A 60 -3.33 2.79 0.41
CA ASP A 60 -2.47 3.61 -0.44
C ASP A 60 -2.29 5.04 0.12
N SER A 61 -3.40 5.70 0.44
CA SER A 61 -3.39 7.07 0.94
C SER A 61 -2.69 7.19 2.29
N LEU A 62 -2.80 6.18 3.16
CA LEU A 62 -2.10 6.16 4.44
C LEU A 62 -0.59 6.07 4.23
N VAL A 63 -0.12 5.12 3.42
CA VAL A 63 1.32 4.95 3.14
C VAL A 63 1.90 6.20 2.46
N LEU A 64 1.20 6.78 1.50
CA LEU A 64 1.63 7.99 0.81
C LEU A 64 1.72 9.19 1.77
N ARG A 65 0.75 9.36 2.67
CA ARG A 65 0.78 10.42 3.68
C ARG A 65 1.90 10.24 4.69
N MET A 66 2.12 9.01 5.16
CA MET A 66 3.22 8.70 6.07
C MET A 66 4.58 8.98 5.44
N SER A 67 4.70 8.81 4.12
CA SER A 67 5.92 9.07 3.37
C SER A 67 6.07 10.52 2.94
N SER A 68 5.17 11.42 3.37
CA SER A 68 5.14 12.83 2.91
C SER A 68 5.11 12.99 1.38
N ALA A 69 4.50 12.03 0.68
CA ALA A 69 4.49 12.00 -0.77
C ALA A 69 3.50 13.03 -1.33
N HIS A 70 3.91 13.77 -2.37
CA HIS A 70 3.06 14.72 -3.09
C HIS A 70 2.89 14.30 -4.55
N LEU A 71 1.85 14.82 -5.22
CA LEU A 71 1.56 14.41 -6.60
C LEU A 71 2.72 14.80 -7.53
N ALA A 72 3.11 13.88 -8.41
CA ALA A 72 4.07 14.16 -9.47
C ALA A 72 3.38 14.98 -10.57
N GLY A 73 3.76 16.26 -10.71
CA GLY A 73 3.28 17.10 -11.81
C GLY A 73 3.90 16.69 -13.14
N LYS A 74 3.07 16.50 -14.18
CA LYS A 74 3.54 16.09 -15.52
C LYS A 74 4.55 17.09 -16.12
N GLU A 75 4.39 18.38 -15.82
CA GLU A 75 5.31 19.43 -16.29
C GLU A 75 6.69 19.36 -15.63
N LYS A 76 6.74 19.01 -14.34
CA LYS A 76 7.99 18.92 -13.58
C LYS A 76 8.72 17.59 -13.80
N TYR A 77 7.96 16.50 -14.01
CA TYR A 77 8.50 15.15 -14.16
C TYR A 77 8.03 14.45 -15.44
N PRO A 78 8.28 15.02 -16.64
CA PRO A 78 7.76 14.48 -17.89
C PRO A 78 8.32 13.08 -18.20
N TYR A 79 9.60 12.83 -17.90
CA TYR A 79 10.23 11.53 -18.14
C TYR A 79 9.62 10.40 -17.31
N LEU A 80 9.37 10.64 -16.02
CA LEU A 80 8.69 9.68 -15.15
C LEU A 80 7.30 9.34 -15.67
N HIS A 81 6.55 10.36 -16.10
CA HIS A 81 5.22 10.15 -16.66
C HIS A 81 5.26 9.33 -17.95
N ASN A 82 6.20 9.62 -18.85
CA ASN A 82 6.35 8.92 -20.13
C ASN A 82 6.78 7.45 -19.93
N ALA A 83 7.72 7.20 -19.01
CA ALA A 83 8.17 5.85 -18.67
C ALA A 83 6.99 4.99 -18.18
N VAL A 84 6.24 5.50 -17.20
CA VAL A 84 5.08 4.82 -16.63
C VAL A 84 3.97 4.61 -17.67
N GLU A 85 3.73 5.60 -18.54
CA GLU A 85 2.72 5.51 -19.59
C GLU A 85 3.07 4.44 -20.63
N GLY A 86 4.33 4.41 -21.10
CA GLY A 86 4.81 3.38 -22.02
C GLY A 86 4.75 1.97 -21.40
N LEU A 87 5.17 1.83 -20.14
CA LEU A 87 5.16 0.55 -19.43
C LEU A 87 3.73 0.09 -19.08
N ALA A 88 2.81 1.00 -18.77
CA ALA A 88 1.40 0.68 -18.54
C ALA A 88 0.76 0.11 -19.80
N LEU A 89 1.01 0.76 -20.95
CA LEU A 89 0.53 0.31 -22.25
C LEU A 89 1.12 -1.05 -22.63
N ALA A 90 2.43 -1.23 -22.49
CA ALA A 90 3.10 -2.50 -22.76
C ALA A 90 2.65 -3.62 -21.82
N GLY A 91 2.40 -3.29 -20.55
CA GLY A 91 1.96 -4.21 -19.51
C GLY A 91 0.47 -4.57 -19.57
N GLY A 92 -0.33 -3.80 -20.30
CA GLY A 92 -1.79 -3.96 -20.37
C GLY A 92 -2.49 -3.67 -19.04
N ILE A 93 -1.94 -2.77 -18.22
CA ILE A 93 -2.50 -2.41 -16.92
C ILE A 93 -2.90 -0.92 -16.89
N PRO A 94 -3.89 -0.52 -16.06
CA PRO A 94 -4.23 0.89 -15.87
C PRO A 94 -3.00 1.69 -15.43
N ARG A 95 -2.92 2.95 -15.87
CA ARG A 95 -1.82 3.84 -15.50
C ARG A 95 -1.91 4.19 -14.01
N PRO A 96 -0.89 3.83 -13.18
CA PRO A 96 -0.91 4.15 -11.77
C PRO A 96 -0.74 5.66 -11.53
N LYS A 97 -1.23 6.13 -10.39
CA LYS A 97 -0.97 7.51 -9.93
C LYS A 97 0.50 7.66 -9.55
N LEU A 98 1.07 8.83 -9.80
CA LEU A 98 2.49 9.09 -9.56
C LEU A 98 2.67 10.12 -8.46
N TYR A 99 3.56 9.79 -7.54
CA TYR A 99 3.94 10.63 -6.42
C TYR A 99 5.45 10.79 -6.34
N VAL A 100 5.89 11.92 -5.82
CA VAL A 100 7.28 12.20 -5.51
C VAL A 100 7.42 12.44 -4.01
N ILE A 101 8.52 11.93 -3.45
CA ILE A 101 8.92 12.13 -2.06
C ILE A 101 10.21 12.93 -2.07
N ASP A 102 10.25 14.03 -1.32
CA ASP A 102 11.44 14.84 -1.16
C ASP A 102 12.41 14.13 -0.19
N ASP A 103 13.23 13.22 -0.74
CA ASP A 103 14.25 12.47 0.00
C ASP A 103 15.46 12.21 -0.91
N THR A 104 16.66 12.44 -0.39
CA THR A 104 17.94 12.22 -1.08
C THR A 104 18.32 10.74 -1.22
N ALA A 105 17.75 9.87 -0.38
CA ALA A 105 17.96 8.43 -0.49
C ALA A 105 17.20 7.88 -1.71
N PRO A 106 17.87 7.18 -2.64
CA PRO A 106 17.21 6.65 -3.84
C PRO A 106 16.26 5.52 -3.46
N ASN A 107 14.97 5.71 -3.70
CA ASN A 107 13.95 4.70 -3.43
C ASN A 107 12.73 4.87 -4.37
N ALA A 108 12.06 3.76 -4.64
CA ALA A 108 10.79 3.69 -5.35
C ALA A 108 9.94 2.57 -4.74
N PHE A 109 8.63 2.74 -4.69
CA PHE A 109 7.73 1.66 -4.31
C PHE A 109 6.34 1.83 -4.94
N ALA A 110 5.71 0.70 -5.26
CA ALA A 110 4.31 0.64 -5.61
C ALA A 110 3.41 0.35 -4.39
N THR A 111 2.25 0.99 -4.35
CA THR A 111 1.25 0.79 -3.30
C THR A 111 -0.16 0.83 -3.90
N GLY A 112 -1.08 0.07 -3.32
CA GLY A 112 -2.45 0.01 -3.82
C GLY A 112 -3.13 -1.30 -3.48
N ARG A 113 -4.46 -1.30 -3.58
CA ARG A 113 -5.29 -2.48 -3.28
C ARG A 113 -5.50 -3.41 -4.48
N ASP A 114 -5.38 -2.87 -5.68
CA ASP A 114 -5.54 -3.53 -6.98
C ASP A 114 -4.89 -2.66 -8.09
N PRO A 115 -4.67 -3.19 -9.31
CA PRO A 115 -4.07 -2.44 -10.41
C PRO A 115 -4.82 -1.16 -10.80
N GLU A 116 -6.15 -1.15 -10.67
CA GLU A 116 -6.99 0.00 -10.98
C GLU A 116 -6.82 1.15 -9.96
N HIS A 117 -6.40 0.82 -8.74
CA HIS A 117 -6.16 1.76 -7.64
C HIS A 117 -4.69 1.75 -7.20
N ALA A 118 -3.77 1.54 -8.14
CA ALA A 118 -2.34 1.53 -7.87
C ALA A 118 -1.72 2.94 -7.93
N SER A 119 -0.70 3.15 -7.10
CA SER A 119 0.14 4.34 -7.08
C SER A 119 1.61 3.94 -7.02
N ILE A 120 2.49 4.70 -7.67
CA ILE A 120 3.94 4.57 -7.54
C ILE A 120 4.47 5.86 -6.94
N ALA A 121 5.30 5.72 -5.90
CA ALA A 121 6.05 6.82 -5.31
C ALA A 121 7.54 6.63 -5.61
N VAL A 122 8.21 7.72 -5.97
CA VAL A 122 9.65 7.78 -6.22
C VAL A 122 10.28 8.93 -5.45
N THR A 123 11.50 8.77 -4.95
CA THR A 123 12.20 9.85 -4.26
C THR A 123 12.93 10.77 -5.24
N THR A 124 13.11 12.03 -4.86
CA THR A 124 13.93 12.99 -5.65
C THR A 124 15.36 12.48 -5.83
N GLY A 125 15.95 11.87 -4.81
CA GLY A 125 17.27 11.26 -4.88
C GLY A 125 17.39 10.10 -5.88
N LEU A 126 16.30 9.37 -6.16
CA LEU A 126 16.29 8.36 -7.22
C LEU A 126 16.26 9.04 -8.59
N LEU A 127 15.40 10.04 -8.76
CA LEU A 127 15.26 10.78 -10.03
C LEU A 127 16.53 11.56 -10.42
N GLU A 128 17.32 11.99 -9.44
CA GLU A 128 18.58 12.70 -9.67
C GLU A 128 19.76 11.77 -9.98
N LYS A 129 19.74 10.54 -9.45
CA LYS A 129 20.86 9.61 -9.57
C LYS A 129 20.75 8.67 -10.76
N MET A 130 19.53 8.28 -11.13
CA MET A 130 19.31 7.30 -12.19
C MET A 130 19.19 7.96 -13.55
N ASP A 131 19.77 7.32 -14.56
CA ASP A 131 19.49 7.66 -15.94
C ASP A 131 18.10 7.16 -16.38
N ARG A 132 17.73 7.47 -17.62
CA ARG A 132 16.42 7.12 -18.15
C ARG A 132 16.17 5.60 -18.21
N LEU A 133 17.17 4.81 -18.60
CA LEU A 133 17.03 3.36 -18.74
C LEU A 133 16.98 2.70 -17.37
N GLU A 134 17.78 3.16 -16.43
CA GLU A 134 17.76 2.70 -15.04
C GLU A 134 16.42 3.00 -14.38
N LEU A 135 15.90 4.22 -14.55
CA LEU A 135 14.58 4.59 -14.05
C LEU A 135 13.48 3.73 -14.67
N GLU A 136 13.48 3.54 -15.99
CA GLU A 136 12.52 2.66 -16.67
C GLU A 136 12.60 1.22 -16.15
N GLY A 137 13.81 0.71 -15.86
CA GLY A 137 14.01 -0.61 -15.26
C GLY A 137 13.41 -0.73 -13.85
N VAL A 138 13.63 0.26 -12.98
CA VAL A 138 13.06 0.29 -11.62
C VAL A 138 11.54 0.41 -11.68
N ILE A 139 11.01 1.30 -12.52
CA ILE A 139 9.56 1.44 -12.68
C ILE A 139 8.94 0.15 -13.24
N ALA A 140 9.61 -0.52 -14.19
CA ALA A 140 9.14 -1.79 -14.72
C ALA A 140 9.08 -2.88 -13.64
N HIS A 141 10.09 -2.92 -12.74
CA HIS A 141 10.08 -3.80 -11.58
C HIS A 141 8.87 -3.53 -10.67
N GLU A 142 8.64 -2.28 -10.29
CA GLU A 142 7.50 -1.89 -9.45
C GLU A 142 6.14 -2.14 -10.14
N MET A 143 6.04 -1.92 -11.45
CA MET A 143 4.84 -2.22 -12.22
C MET A 143 4.56 -3.73 -12.32
N SER A 144 5.60 -4.57 -12.24
CA SER A 144 5.40 -6.02 -12.17
C SER A 144 4.68 -6.43 -10.88
N HIS A 145 4.99 -5.78 -9.75
CA HIS A 145 4.29 -5.99 -8.48
C HIS A 145 2.82 -5.56 -8.56
N ILE A 146 2.55 -4.45 -9.26
CA ILE A 146 1.17 -4.00 -9.50
C ILE A 146 0.41 -5.07 -10.29
N ARG A 147 0.99 -5.51 -11.41
CA ARG A 147 0.37 -6.52 -12.29
C ARG A 147 0.14 -7.87 -11.60
N ASN A 148 1.04 -8.26 -10.69
CA ASN A 148 0.96 -9.53 -9.98
C ASN A 148 0.06 -9.48 -8.73
N TYR A 149 -0.57 -8.34 -8.42
CA TYR A 149 -1.35 -8.11 -7.20
C TYR A 149 -0.54 -8.22 -5.90
N ASP A 150 0.79 -8.13 -5.99
CA ASP A 150 1.69 -8.22 -4.84
C ASP A 150 1.61 -6.95 -3.97
N ILE A 151 1.29 -5.81 -4.61
CA ILE A 151 1.09 -4.51 -3.94
C ILE A 151 0.07 -4.57 -2.81
N LYS A 152 -1.00 -5.37 -2.95
CA LYS A 152 -2.04 -5.45 -1.93
C LYS A 152 -1.51 -6.03 -0.62
N LEU A 153 -0.71 -7.09 -0.72
CA LEU A 153 -0.09 -7.73 0.44
C LEU A 153 0.93 -6.80 1.08
N MET A 154 1.77 -6.15 0.26
CA MET A 154 2.78 -5.22 0.74
C MET A 154 2.16 -4.03 1.46
N THR A 155 1.16 -3.36 0.86
CA THR A 155 0.53 -2.20 1.48
C THR A 155 -0.20 -2.57 2.77
N LEU A 156 -0.95 -3.68 2.81
CA LEU A 156 -1.61 -4.13 4.04
C LEU A 156 -0.61 -4.42 5.16
N THR A 157 0.54 -5.02 4.82
CA THR A 157 1.59 -5.30 5.81
C THR A 157 2.17 -4.01 6.38
N VAL A 158 2.50 -3.03 5.54
CA VAL A 158 3.02 -1.72 5.98
C VAL A 158 1.99 -1.01 6.87
N VAL A 159 0.73 -0.94 6.46
CA VAL A 159 -0.33 -0.30 7.25
C VAL A 159 -0.49 -0.96 8.61
N MET A 160 -0.49 -2.29 8.68
CA MET A 160 -0.61 -3.02 9.96
C MET A 160 0.61 -2.80 10.86
N LEU A 161 1.83 -2.79 10.31
CA LEU A 161 3.04 -2.48 11.08
C LEU A 161 3.02 -1.06 11.62
N SER A 162 2.57 -0.10 10.81
CA SER A 162 2.43 1.30 11.20
C SER A 162 1.43 1.50 12.33
N LEU A 163 0.34 0.74 12.36
CA LEU A 163 -0.65 0.80 13.43
C LEU A 163 -0.12 0.31 14.79
N ILE A 164 0.92 -0.53 14.80
CA ILE A 164 1.57 -1.00 16.05
C ILE A 164 2.56 0.04 16.58
N HIS A 165 3.12 0.89 15.70
CA HIS A 165 4.12 1.90 16.06
C HIS A 165 3.52 3.27 16.43
N ILE A 166 2.18 3.41 16.40
CA ILE A 166 1.44 4.57 16.90
C ILE A 166 1.05 4.33 18.36
#